data_AF-A0A354UE15-F1
#
_entry.id   AF-A0A354UE15-F1
#
_cell.length_a   1.000
_cell.length_b   1.000
_cell.length_c   1.000
_cell.angle_alpha   90.00
_cell.angle_beta   90.00
_cell.angle_gamma   90.00
#
_symmetry.space_group_name_H-M   'P 1'
#
loop_
_entity.id
_entity.type
_entity.pdbx_description
1 polymer ?
#
loop_
_entity_poly.entity_id
_entity_poly.type
_entity_poly.pdbx_seq_one_letter_code
_entity_poly.pdbx_strand_id
1 'polypeptide(L)'
;MGVPTYKVLSQIGPSNNPTFTVALFVQNKQICSDTGNKKSVAEQLCAKKALEIYKGKKLKKQNFPKGINKNTTNKKRKNNVNYNKKALIKNSANIFKKNQKNNGAK
;
A
#
# COMPACT_ATOMS: atom_id res chain seq x y z
N MET A 1 -25.81 -3.66 13.15
CA MET A 1 -24.35 -3.70 12.87
C MET A 1 -23.79 -2.28 12.98
N GLY A 2 -22.70 -2.06 13.72
CA GLY A 2 -22.10 -0.73 13.84
C GLY A 2 -21.14 -0.41 12.71
N VAL A 3 -21.22 0.78 12.13
CA VAL A 3 -20.30 1.24 11.08
C VAL A 3 -18.93 1.56 11.72
N PRO A 4 -17.81 1.07 11.15
CA PRO A 4 -16.48 1.42 11.63
C PRO A 4 -16.15 2.89 11.30
N THR A 5 -15.61 3.62 12.28
CA THR A 5 -15.21 5.03 12.12
C THR A 5 -13.74 5.23 12.50
N TYR A 6 -12.99 5.90 11.65
CA TYR A 6 -11.60 6.31 11.94
C TYR A 6 -11.56 7.71 12.55
N LYS A 7 -10.68 7.91 13.54
CA LYS A 7 -10.43 9.22 14.16
C LYS A 7 -8.93 9.43 14.32
N VAL A 8 -8.45 10.61 13.93
CA VAL A 8 -7.08 11.05 14.22
C VAL A 8 -7.02 11.46 15.70
N LEU A 9 -6.17 10.82 16.48
CA LEU A 9 -5.96 11.12 17.90
C LEU A 9 -4.87 12.17 18.11
N SER A 10 -3.79 12.11 17.33
CA SER A 10 -2.71 13.08 17.42
C SER A 10 -1.98 13.24 16.09
N GLN A 11 -1.36 14.40 15.93
CA GLN A 11 -0.44 14.70 14.85
C GLN A 11 0.75 15.42 15.47
N ILE A 12 1.94 14.83 15.34
CA ILE A 12 3.18 15.37 15.92
C ILE A 12 4.31 15.35 14.90
N GLY A 13 5.32 16.19 15.10
CA GLY A 13 6.51 16.23 14.26
C GLY A 13 6.51 17.35 13.21
N PRO A 14 7.64 17.53 12.51
CA PRO A 14 7.84 18.64 11.59
C PRO A 14 7.00 18.48 10.31
N SER A 15 6.79 19.60 9.60
CA SER A 15 5.97 19.65 8.37
C SER A 15 6.41 18.64 7.30
N ASN A 16 7.70 18.35 7.20
CA ASN A 16 8.26 17.39 6.24
C ASN A 16 8.17 15.92 6.67
N ASN A 17 7.91 15.65 7.96
CA ASN A 17 7.81 14.29 8.49
C ASN A 17 6.79 14.22 9.65
N PRO A 18 5.51 14.50 9.39
CA PRO A 18 4.47 14.41 10.40
C PRO A 18 4.24 12.93 10.77
N THR A 19 3.89 12.69 12.01
CA THR A 19 3.42 11.40 12.53
C THR A 19 1.97 11.56 12.95
N PHE A 20 1.08 10.80 12.31
CA PHE A 20 -0.35 10.77 12.60
C PHE A 20 -0.67 9.52 13.40
N THR A 21 -1.34 9.69 14.53
CA THR A 21 -1.93 8.60 15.31
C THR A 21 -3.41 8.52 14.97
N VAL A 22 -3.87 7.35 14.52
CA VAL A 22 -5.27 7.10 14.15
C VAL A 22 -5.81 5.93 14.96
N ALA A 23 -7.06 6.04 15.40
CA ALA A 23 -7.80 4.95 16.04
C ALA A 23 -9.07 4.58 15.25
N LEU A 24 -9.40 3.30 15.27
CA LEU A 24 -10.64 2.75 14.70
C LEU A 24 -11.62 2.45 15.83
N PHE A 25 -12.83 2.95 15.67
CA PHE A 25 -13.94 2.73 16.59
C PHE A 25 -15.05 1.95 15.91
N VAL A 26 -15.64 1.01 16.62
CA VAL A 26 -16.87 0.30 16.23
C VAL A 26 -17.83 0.40 17.40
N GLN A 27 -19.02 0.93 17.18
CA GLN A 27 -20.01 1.17 18.25
C GLN A 27 -19.41 1.95 19.43
N ASN A 28 -18.67 3.02 19.13
CA ASN A 28 -17.99 3.88 20.10
C ASN A 28 -16.89 3.19 20.93
N LYS A 29 -16.60 1.91 20.71
CA LYS A 29 -15.50 1.19 21.33
C LYS A 29 -14.27 1.24 20.44
N GLN A 30 -13.15 1.65 21.02
CA GLN A 30 -11.86 1.62 20.33
C GLN A 30 -11.44 0.16 20.10
N ILE A 31 -11.18 -0.19 18.84
CA ILE A 31 -10.74 -1.53 18.44
C ILE A 31 -9.22 -1.57 18.24
N CYS A 32 -8.66 -0.55 17.59
CA CYS A 32 -7.22 -0.43 17.36
C CYS A 32 -6.78 1.03 17.39
N SER A 33 -5.47 1.23 17.55
CA SER A 33 -4.78 2.45 17.18
C SER A 33 -3.47 2.12 16.47
N ASP A 34 -3.07 2.99 15.54
CA ASP A 34 -1.80 2.89 14.84
C ASP A 34 -1.26 4.27 14.42
N THR A 35 0.02 4.30 14.09
CA THR A 35 0.74 5.52 13.69
C THR A 35 1.28 5.41 12.28
N GLY A 36 1.28 6.51 11.54
CA GLY A 36 1.85 6.56 10.20
C GLY A 36 2.34 7.95 9.83
N ASN A 37 3.24 8.04 8.85
CA ASN A 37 3.71 9.34 8.33
C ASN A 37 2.66 10.07 7.46
N LYS A 38 1.53 9.41 7.21
CA LYS A 38 0.34 9.94 6.52
C LYS A 38 -0.90 9.37 7.21
N LYS A 39 -2.01 10.10 7.17
CA LYS A 39 -3.32 9.66 7.71
C LYS A 39 -3.74 8.30 7.13
N SER A 40 -3.69 8.17 5.80
CA SER A 40 -4.07 6.93 5.10
C SER A 40 -3.21 5.73 5.46
N VAL A 41 -1.93 5.93 5.76
CA VAL A 41 -1.02 4.85 6.20
C VAL A 41 -1.43 4.39 7.60
N ALA A 42 -1.68 5.31 8.52
CA ALA A 42 -2.13 4.98 9.88
C ALA A 42 -3.49 4.25 9.86
N GLU A 43 -4.42 4.67 9.00
CA GLU A 43 -5.72 4.01 8.80
C GLU A 43 -5.58 2.58 8.28
N GLN A 44 -4.76 2.36 7.25
CA GLN A 44 -4.51 1.03 6.69
C GLN A 44 -3.88 0.09 7.72
N LEU A 45 -2.93 0.59 8.51
CA LEU A 45 -2.30 -0.19 9.58
C LEU A 45 -3.30 -0.55 10.67
N CYS A 46 -4.13 0.41 11.10
CA CYS A 46 -5.20 0.13 12.07
C CYS A 46 -6.20 -0.88 11.48
N ALA A 47 -6.61 -0.74 10.21
CA ALA A 47 -7.52 -1.69 9.55
C ALA A 47 -6.95 -3.13 9.57
N LYS A 48 -5.66 -3.27 9.24
CA LYS A 48 -4.96 -4.55 9.28
C LYS A 48 -4.97 -5.14 10.70
N LYS A 49 -4.62 -4.33 11.70
CA LYS A 49 -4.61 -4.73 13.11
C LYS A 49 -6.02 -5.12 13.59
N ALA A 50 -7.05 -4.37 13.21
CA ALA A 50 -8.44 -4.67 13.54
C ALA A 50 -8.90 -6.01 12.94
N LEU A 51 -8.53 -6.31 11.70
CA LEU A 51 -8.80 -7.59 11.06
C LEU A 51 -8.09 -8.75 11.76
N GLU A 52 -6.87 -8.54 12.24
CA GLU A 52 -6.13 -9.55 13.01
C GLU A 52 -6.80 -9.84 14.36
N ILE A 53 -7.23 -8.79 15.08
CA ILE A 53 -8.01 -8.89 16.31
C ILE A 53 -9.32 -9.63 16.05
N TYR A 54 -10.04 -9.25 14.99
CA TYR A 54 -11.31 -9.87 14.62
C TYR A 54 -11.16 -11.37 14.31
N LYS A 55 -10.03 -11.78 13.72
CA LYS A 55 -9.71 -13.18 13.44
C LYS A 55 -9.23 -13.96 14.67
N GLY A 56 -9.26 -13.37 15.87
CA GLY A 56 -8.81 -14.01 17.11
C GLY A 56 -7.30 -14.24 17.18
N LYS A 57 -6.51 -13.56 16.34
CA LYS A 57 -5.05 -13.67 16.41
C LYS A 57 -4.55 -12.91 17.62
N LYS A 58 -3.83 -13.58 18.52
CA LYS A 58 -3.09 -12.90 19.59
C LYS A 58 -2.10 -11.93 18.93
N LEU A 59 -2.27 -10.63 19.21
CA LEU A 59 -1.33 -9.60 18.77
C LEU A 59 0.03 -9.96 19.35
N LYS A 60 0.97 -10.38 18.50
CA LYS A 60 2.38 -10.37 18.91
C LYS A 60 2.72 -8.89 19.11
N LYS A 61 3.27 -8.53 20.28
CA LYS A 61 4.00 -7.27 20.44
C LYS A 61 5.19 -7.33 19.47
N GLN A 62 4.95 -6.95 18.23
CA GLN A 62 5.95 -6.95 17.19
C GLN A 62 6.81 -5.70 17.38
N ASN A 63 8.13 -5.90 17.49
CA ASN A 63 9.11 -4.84 17.31
C ASN A 63 8.82 -4.18 15.96
N PHE A 64 8.33 -2.94 16.01
CA PHE A 64 7.91 -2.22 14.82
C PHE A 64 9.11 -2.04 13.87
N PRO A 65 8.99 -2.34 12.57
CA PRO A 65 9.99 -1.91 11.61
C PRO A 65 9.95 -0.37 11.56
N LYS A 66 10.95 0.26 12.16
CA LYS A 66 11.21 1.69 12.00
C LYS A 66 11.45 1.95 10.52
N GLY A 67 10.54 2.69 9.90
CA GLY A 67 10.70 3.22 8.54
C GLY A 67 10.22 2.28 7.44
N ILE A 68 9.10 2.64 6.83
CA ILE A 68 8.78 2.21 5.47
C ILE A 68 9.79 2.93 4.56
N ASN A 69 10.85 2.24 4.15
CA ASN A 69 11.74 2.72 3.09
C ASN A 69 10.96 2.65 1.76
N LYS A 70 10.67 3.81 1.15
CA LYS A 70 9.88 3.92 -0.08
C LYS A 70 10.72 3.57 -1.29
N ASN A 71 10.97 2.28 -1.53
CA ASN A 71 11.37 1.79 -2.85
C ASN A 71 10.29 0.85 -3.39
N THR A 72 9.09 1.39 -3.65
CA THR A 72 8.09 0.69 -4.47
C THR A 72 8.32 1.02 -5.93
N THR A 73 9.34 0.39 -6.52
CA THR A 73 9.28 0.07 -7.95
C THR A 73 8.26 -1.05 -8.14
N ASN A 74 7.38 -0.86 -9.12
CA ASN A 74 6.39 -1.81 -9.61
C ASN A 74 6.88 -3.27 -9.63
N LYS A 75 6.25 -4.21 -8.88
CA LYS A 75 6.00 -5.59 -9.40
C LYS A 75 5.06 -6.47 -8.54
N LYS A 76 3.97 -6.89 -9.21
CA LYS A 76 3.23 -8.16 -9.11
C LYS A 76 2.36 -8.46 -7.88
N ARG A 77 1.09 -8.05 -7.98
CA ARG A 77 -0.03 -8.96 -7.66
C ARG A 77 -0.08 -10.07 -8.72
N LYS A 78 0.24 -11.31 -8.35
CA LYS A 78 -0.16 -12.50 -9.13
C LYS A 78 -1.61 -12.80 -8.79
N ASN A 79 -2.54 -12.33 -9.61
CA ASN A 79 -3.91 -12.86 -9.62
C ASN A 79 -3.85 -14.15 -10.46
N ASN A 80 -3.96 -15.31 -9.82
CA ASN A 80 -4.24 -16.57 -10.51
C ASN A 80 -5.69 -16.52 -11.01
N VAL A 81 -5.90 -15.96 -12.21
CA VAL A 81 -7.13 -16.20 -12.96
C VAL A 81 -6.75 -17.15 -14.09
N ASN A 82 -7.14 -18.41 -13.93
CA ASN A 82 -6.91 -19.47 -14.89
C ASN A 82 -7.83 -19.26 -16.10
N TYR A 83 -7.34 -18.52 -17.10
CA TYR A 83 -7.95 -18.48 -18.43
C TYR A 83 -7.18 -19.42 -19.35
N ASN A 84 -7.82 -20.53 -19.73
CA ASN A 84 -7.27 -21.51 -20.64
C ASN A 84 -7.23 -20.93 -22.07
N LYS A 85 -6.14 -20.27 -22.46
CA LYS A 85 -5.89 -19.82 -23.84
C LYS A 85 -4.93 -20.75 -24.58
N LYS A 86 -5.41 -21.95 -24.88
CA LYS A 86 -4.96 -22.71 -26.07
C LYS A 86 -5.56 -22.03 -27.31
N ALA A 87 -4.99 -20.90 -27.76
CA ALA A 87 -5.22 -20.34 -29.10
C ALA A 87 -4.32 -19.10 -29.33
N LEU A 88 -3.79 -18.98 -30.56
CA LEU A 88 -3.03 -17.85 -31.15
C LEU A 88 -1.54 -17.78 -30.76
N ILE A 89 -0.63 -18.59 -31.32
CA ILE A 89 -0.12 -18.61 -32.71
C ILE A 89 0.55 -17.28 -33.13
N LYS A 90 1.89 -17.30 -33.05
CA LYS A 90 2.90 -16.84 -34.02
C LYS A 90 2.57 -15.58 -34.84
N ASN A 91 3.36 -14.50 -34.67
CA ASN A 91 4.16 -13.86 -35.75
C ASN A 91 4.72 -12.47 -35.36
N SER A 92 5.87 -12.16 -35.95
CA SER A 92 6.48 -10.84 -36.19
C SER A 92 7.38 -10.23 -35.11
N ALA A 93 8.61 -10.76 -35.05
CA ALA A 93 9.80 -9.97 -34.80
C ALA A 93 9.96 -8.90 -35.91
N ASN A 94 9.95 -7.60 -35.59
CA ASN A 94 10.64 -6.51 -36.32
C ASN A 94 10.16 -5.11 -35.89
N ILE A 95 10.64 -4.55 -34.77
CA ILE A 95 10.64 -3.09 -34.55
C ILE A 95 11.82 -2.70 -33.65
N PHE A 96 13.06 -2.88 -34.12
CA PHE A 96 14.24 -2.28 -33.50
C PHE A 96 15.22 -1.89 -34.62
N LYS A 97 15.27 -0.59 -34.94
CA LYS A 97 16.30 0.17 -35.70
C LYS A 97 15.64 1.22 -36.60
N LYS A 98 15.52 2.46 -36.13
CA LYS A 98 15.83 3.68 -36.90
C LYS A 98 15.63 4.93 -36.05
N ASN A 99 16.52 5.91 -36.27
CA ASN A 99 16.43 7.33 -35.90
C ASN A 99 17.44 7.83 -34.87
N GLN A 100 18.72 7.67 -35.18
CA GLN A 100 19.70 8.72 -34.93
C GLN A 100 20.50 8.94 -36.22
N LYS A 101 20.08 9.92 -37.01
CA LYS A 101 20.87 10.57 -38.06
C LYS A 101 20.16 11.86 -38.47
N ASN A 102 20.95 12.94 -38.49
CA ASN A 102 20.76 14.20 -39.20
C ASN A 102 20.13 15.35 -38.39
N ASN A 103 20.98 16.28 -37.96
CA ASN A 103 21.10 17.67 -38.45
C ASN A 103 22.25 18.31 -37.64
N GLY A 104 23.36 18.79 -38.19
CA GLY A 104 23.58 19.46 -39.46
C GLY A 104 24.18 20.82 -39.14
N ALA A 105 25.49 20.95 -39.33
CA ALA A 105 26.27 22.16 -39.11
C ALA A 105 25.82 23.33 -39.99
N LYS A 106 25.91 24.54 -39.47
CA LYS A 106 26.37 25.75 -40.17
C LYS A 106 26.74 26.81 -39.15
#